data_AF-A0A960S5I3-F1
#
_entry.id   AF-A0A960S5I3-F1
#
_cell.length_a   1.000
_cell.length_b   1.000
_cell.length_c   1.000
_cell.angle_alpha   90.00
_cell.angle_beta   90.00
_cell.angle_gamma   90.00
#
_symmetry.space_group_name_H-M   'P 1'
#
loop_
_entity.id
_entity.type
_entity.pdbx_description
1 polymer ?
#
loop_
_entity_poly.entity_id
_entity_poly.type
_entity_poly.pdbx_seq_one_letter_code
_entity_poly.pdbx_strand_id
1 'polypeptide(L)'
;MSKEVVSVYLAGSIQKGHEPNESEWTVEHMTQLKANLAPLQINFLNPATRSDDLSDSKSVFGRDMTQVYLADIVIVDARHRRGLGVGAEMMWAKVNQKPVITWAPLDTHYHKKDTSLLGQHIDDYVHPFVYSLSDYIFETLEQAASWIRKFAEGKGGTPKAIPYVHECMLHYHAKQYSADTPMQELIAQCSHLTERFKNAFSQELNELDQVLDFISLCEALKREERHCWLVNGRRESVAEHAWRLSLMAFLLSPYLTTPVNLEQVFKLIAVHDLVEIKTGDIPSFTPSQDKTAREMVAMQHLKSRLPAPIGHELYQLWLEYETAGSNEARFAKALDKIESDISHYESDIATWLEEEQSMRFYHMDPYCAFDPAMQRLKNLVKKRCIVKLAKAGIDVQKAFKKAQEESPHASWPDES
;
A
#
# COMPACT_ATOMS: atom_id res chain seq x y z
N MET A 1 -2.28 6.70 -19.78
CA MET A 1 -2.54 8.09 -20.18
C MET A 1 -1.28 8.62 -20.85
N SER A 2 -1.38 9.25 -22.02
CA SER A 2 -0.23 9.87 -22.69
C SER A 2 0.23 11.10 -21.90
N LYS A 3 1.54 11.23 -21.63
CA LYS A 3 2.10 12.40 -20.96
C LYS A 3 2.46 13.49 -21.98
N GLU A 4 1.98 14.71 -21.78
CA GLU A 4 2.37 15.87 -22.58
C GLU A 4 3.65 16.54 -22.05
N VAL A 5 3.91 16.40 -20.76
CA VAL A 5 5.10 16.92 -20.05
C VAL A 5 5.85 15.75 -19.42
N VAL A 6 7.17 15.71 -19.60
CA VAL A 6 8.05 14.68 -19.02
C VAL A 6 9.22 15.34 -18.29
N SER A 7 9.38 15.02 -17.02
CA SER A 7 10.50 15.46 -16.19
C SER A 7 11.64 14.45 -16.25
N VAL A 8 12.82 14.88 -16.70
CA VAL A 8 14.00 14.03 -16.90
C VAL A 8 15.12 14.47 -15.98
N TYR A 9 15.55 13.59 -15.07
CA TYR A 9 16.71 13.84 -14.23
C TYR A 9 18.00 13.43 -14.92
N LEU A 10 18.95 14.36 -14.95
CA LEU A 10 20.24 14.22 -15.63
C LEU A 10 21.30 13.70 -14.64
N ALA A 11 21.45 12.39 -14.54
CA ALA A 11 22.43 11.74 -13.69
C ALA A 11 23.84 11.83 -14.29
N GLY A 12 24.85 11.95 -13.42
CA GLY A 12 26.26 12.08 -13.81
C GLY A 12 26.65 13.50 -14.27
N SER A 13 25.87 14.51 -13.89
CA SER A 13 26.03 15.87 -14.41
C SER A 13 27.11 16.73 -13.72
N ILE A 14 27.77 16.25 -12.67
CA ILE A 14 28.82 16.97 -11.94
C ILE A 14 30.17 16.34 -12.26
N GLN A 15 31.08 17.11 -12.89
CA GLN A 15 32.44 16.67 -13.15
C GLN A 15 33.28 16.65 -11.85
N LYS A 16 34.12 15.62 -11.69
CA LYS A 16 35.07 15.55 -10.58
C LYS A 16 36.42 16.13 -11.03
N GLY A 17 36.86 17.20 -10.38
CA GLY A 17 38.27 17.59 -10.37
C GLY A 17 38.64 18.92 -11.01
N HIS A 18 37.76 19.66 -11.70
CA HIS A 18 38.06 21.01 -12.23
C HIS A 18 36.84 21.94 -12.23
N GLU A 19 37.13 23.23 -11.95
CA GLU A 19 36.41 24.51 -12.13
C GLU A 19 34.86 24.59 -11.95
N PRO A 20 34.30 25.75 -11.55
CA PRO A 20 32.86 25.90 -11.37
C PRO A 20 32.11 25.79 -12.70
N ASN A 21 31.00 25.05 -12.71
CA ASN A 21 29.95 25.00 -13.76
C ASN A 21 30.11 24.07 -14.96
N GLU A 22 31.04 23.12 -14.98
CA GLU A 22 31.10 22.15 -16.09
C GLU A 22 30.21 20.92 -15.82
N SER A 23 29.07 20.89 -16.53
CA SER A 23 28.18 19.74 -16.55
C SER A 23 28.46 18.86 -17.76
N GLU A 24 28.52 17.55 -17.55
CA GLU A 24 28.64 16.54 -18.63
C GLU A 24 27.44 16.59 -19.60
N TRP A 25 26.30 17.03 -19.06
CA TRP A 25 25.12 17.37 -19.84
C TRP A 25 25.19 18.82 -20.31
N THR A 26 25.83 19.02 -21.46
CA THR A 26 25.96 20.33 -22.10
C THR A 26 24.61 20.88 -22.59
N VAL A 27 24.56 22.19 -22.82
CA VAL A 27 23.40 22.87 -23.45
C VAL A 27 23.07 22.27 -24.81
N GLU A 28 24.08 21.85 -25.57
CA GLU A 28 23.92 21.19 -26.86
C GLU A 28 23.19 19.85 -26.72
N HIS A 29 23.62 18.97 -25.80
CA HIS A 29 22.94 17.69 -25.56
C HIS A 29 21.47 17.89 -25.19
N MET A 30 21.20 18.82 -24.26
CA MET A 30 19.83 19.14 -23.83
C MET A 30 18.98 19.71 -24.96
N THR A 31 19.58 20.52 -25.84
CA THR A 31 18.90 21.11 -27.00
C THR A 31 18.58 20.04 -28.04
N GLN A 32 19.53 19.16 -28.35
CA GLN A 32 19.33 18.04 -29.27
C GLN A 32 18.25 17.08 -28.75
N LEU A 33 18.29 16.74 -27.45
CA LEU A 33 17.29 15.86 -26.85
C LEU A 33 15.88 16.49 -26.87
N LYS A 34 15.76 17.80 -26.59
CA LYS A 34 14.49 18.54 -26.74
C LYS A 34 13.98 18.54 -28.18
N ALA A 35 14.85 18.83 -29.15
CA ALA A 35 14.49 18.81 -30.56
C ALA A 35 14.00 17.42 -30.99
N ASN A 36 14.69 16.36 -30.56
CA ASN A 36 14.31 14.97 -30.80
C ASN A 36 13.07 14.52 -30.02
N LEU A 37 12.53 15.30 -29.08
CA LEU A 37 11.34 14.95 -28.29
C LEU A 37 10.10 15.77 -28.65
N ALA A 38 10.22 16.80 -29.49
CA ALA A 38 9.07 17.60 -29.92
C ALA A 38 7.95 16.72 -30.52
N PRO A 39 6.67 16.97 -30.19
CA PRO A 39 6.16 18.11 -29.42
C PRO A 39 6.10 17.91 -27.88
N LEU A 40 6.65 16.82 -27.32
CA LEU A 40 6.66 16.61 -25.86
C LEU A 40 7.42 17.75 -25.16
N GLN A 41 6.85 18.25 -24.07
CA GLN A 41 7.52 19.25 -23.23
C GLN A 41 8.44 18.55 -22.24
N ILE A 42 9.72 18.94 -22.22
CA ILE A 42 10.74 18.30 -21.38
C ILE A 42 11.25 19.27 -20.31
N ASN A 43 11.11 18.86 -19.05
CA ASN A 43 11.70 19.53 -17.90
C ASN A 43 12.96 18.80 -17.47
N PHE A 44 14.12 19.44 -17.59
CA PHE A 44 15.37 18.86 -17.11
C PHE A 44 15.60 19.19 -15.64
N LEU A 45 15.79 18.16 -14.83
CA LEU A 45 16.25 18.28 -13.45
C LEU A 45 17.76 18.02 -13.46
N ASN A 46 18.56 19.09 -13.42
CA ASN A 46 20.01 19.01 -13.49
C ASN A 46 20.62 19.31 -12.10
N PRO A 47 21.25 18.32 -11.43
CA PRO A 47 21.81 18.55 -10.10
C PRO A 47 22.97 19.55 -10.10
N ALA A 48 23.62 19.82 -11.25
CA ALA A 48 24.65 20.84 -11.41
C ALA A 48 24.10 22.28 -11.36
N THR A 49 22.81 22.51 -11.65
CA THR A 49 22.18 23.83 -11.58
C THR A 49 21.72 24.11 -10.15
N ARG A 50 22.58 24.72 -9.32
CA ARG A 50 22.33 24.82 -7.87
C ARG A 50 22.93 26.07 -7.23
N SER A 51 22.38 26.48 -6.08
CA SER A 51 22.82 27.64 -5.28
C SER A 51 22.76 27.37 -3.77
N ASP A 52 22.61 26.10 -3.38
CA ASP A 52 22.56 25.64 -2.00
C ASP A 52 23.96 25.52 -1.38
N ASP A 53 24.00 25.42 -0.04
CA ASP A 53 25.24 25.28 0.72
C ASP A 53 25.83 23.87 0.53
N LEU A 54 26.90 23.78 -0.27
CA LEU A 54 27.59 22.53 -0.55
C LEU A 54 28.36 21.96 0.66
N SER A 55 28.52 22.72 1.75
CA SER A 55 29.13 22.21 2.97
C SER A 55 28.16 21.35 3.81
N ASP A 56 26.84 21.50 3.61
CA ASP A 56 25.83 20.65 4.24
C ASP A 56 25.57 19.39 3.39
N SER A 57 26.32 18.34 3.68
CA SER A 57 26.21 17.05 2.98
C SER A 57 24.80 16.43 3.03
N LYS A 58 24.04 16.68 4.11
CA LYS A 58 22.68 16.12 4.25
C LYS A 58 21.72 16.81 3.28
N SER A 59 21.80 18.13 3.19
CA SER A 59 20.98 18.91 2.26
C SER A 59 21.38 18.65 0.79
N VAL A 60 22.67 18.53 0.50
CA VAL A 60 23.17 18.19 -0.85
C VAL A 60 22.60 16.84 -1.31
N PHE A 61 22.75 15.80 -0.49
CA PHE A 61 22.22 14.46 -0.82
C PHE A 61 20.68 14.47 -0.93
N GLY A 62 20.00 15.09 0.05
CA GLY A 62 18.54 15.18 0.07
C GLY A 62 17.97 15.89 -1.16
N ARG A 63 18.61 16.98 -1.60
CA ARG A 63 18.22 17.71 -2.82
C ARG A 63 18.34 16.84 -4.07
N ASP A 64 19.45 16.14 -4.24
CA ASP A 64 19.69 15.34 -5.44
C ASP A 64 18.72 14.14 -5.48
N MET A 65 18.49 13.47 -4.34
CA MET A 65 17.49 12.39 -4.24
C MET A 65 16.04 12.89 -4.42
N THR A 66 15.74 14.13 -4.01
CA THR A 66 14.43 14.75 -4.25
C THR A 66 14.20 14.95 -5.75
N GLN A 67 15.21 15.39 -6.50
CA GLN A 67 15.08 15.53 -7.96
C GLN A 67 14.87 14.17 -8.65
N VAL A 68 15.61 13.13 -8.25
CA VAL A 68 15.39 11.76 -8.74
C VAL A 68 13.96 11.30 -8.44
N TYR A 69 13.44 11.57 -7.24
CA TYR A 69 12.07 11.21 -6.86
C TYR A 69 11.01 11.92 -7.71
N LEU A 70 11.21 13.22 -7.97
CA LEU A 70 10.31 14.06 -8.77
C LEU A 70 10.36 13.74 -10.27
N ALA A 71 11.43 13.12 -10.75
CA ALA A 71 11.57 12.78 -12.15
C ALA A 71 10.55 11.72 -12.61
N ASP A 72 10.16 11.81 -13.88
CA ASP A 72 9.46 10.73 -14.58
C ASP A 72 10.45 9.70 -15.10
N ILE A 73 11.65 10.15 -15.50
CA ILE A 73 12.72 9.32 -16.09
C ILE A 73 14.07 9.81 -15.56
N VAL A 74 14.98 8.88 -15.28
CA VAL A 74 16.39 9.17 -15.01
C VAL A 74 17.21 8.82 -16.24
N ILE A 75 17.98 9.78 -16.76
CA ILE A 75 18.95 9.55 -17.84
C ILE A 75 20.35 9.63 -17.27
N VAL A 76 21.14 8.58 -17.48
CA VAL A 76 22.51 8.46 -16.97
C VAL A 76 23.49 8.68 -18.12
N ASP A 77 24.41 9.62 -17.97
CA ASP A 77 25.57 9.67 -18.85
C ASP A 77 26.60 8.65 -18.36
N ALA A 78 26.89 7.61 -19.15
CA ALA A 78 27.91 6.61 -18.86
C ALA A 78 28.96 6.51 -19.99
N ARG A 79 29.21 7.61 -20.71
CA ARG A 79 30.27 7.65 -21.74
C ARG A 79 31.67 7.55 -21.13
N HIS A 80 31.83 8.08 -19.92
CA HIS A 80 33.08 8.09 -19.15
C HIS A 80 32.86 7.52 -17.75
N ARG A 81 33.96 7.22 -17.03
CA ARG A 81 33.90 6.69 -15.66
C ARG A 81 33.09 7.60 -14.74
N ARG A 82 32.13 7.02 -14.03
CA ARG A 82 31.25 7.71 -13.08
C ARG A 82 31.57 7.34 -11.64
N GLY A 83 31.25 8.28 -10.75
CA GLY A 83 31.47 8.15 -9.31
C GLY A 83 30.27 7.55 -8.56
N LEU A 84 30.45 7.41 -7.24
CA LEU A 84 29.46 6.84 -6.31
C LEU A 84 28.05 7.46 -6.40
N GLY A 85 27.95 8.77 -6.70
CA GLY A 85 26.67 9.49 -6.80
C GLY A 85 25.73 8.88 -7.83
N VAL A 86 26.24 8.55 -9.02
CA VAL A 86 25.42 7.95 -10.10
C VAL A 86 24.85 6.60 -9.68
N GLY A 87 25.65 5.77 -9.00
CA GLY A 87 25.16 4.50 -8.47
C GLY A 87 24.03 4.69 -7.46
N ALA A 88 24.14 5.68 -6.57
CA ALA A 88 23.09 6.01 -5.60
C ALA A 88 21.82 6.55 -6.29
N GLU A 89 21.96 7.43 -7.28
CA GLU A 89 20.86 7.96 -8.09
C GLU A 89 20.11 6.84 -8.83
N MET A 90 20.83 5.93 -9.48
CA MET A 90 20.25 4.78 -10.17
C MET A 90 19.50 3.85 -9.20
N MET A 91 20.11 3.51 -8.06
CA MET A 91 19.45 2.67 -7.04
C MET A 91 18.21 3.35 -6.46
N TRP A 92 18.28 4.64 -6.15
CA TRP A 92 17.14 5.40 -5.66
C TRP A 92 16.01 5.49 -6.69
N ALA A 93 16.34 5.58 -7.97
CA ALA A 93 15.38 5.46 -9.05
C ALA A 93 14.68 4.09 -9.04
N LYS A 94 15.41 2.98 -8.86
CA LYS A 94 14.83 1.63 -8.78
C LYS A 94 13.93 1.44 -7.55
N VAL A 95 14.29 2.01 -6.40
CA VAL A 95 13.44 2.04 -5.18
C VAL A 95 12.09 2.70 -5.48
N ASN A 96 12.11 3.78 -6.25
CA ASN A 96 10.92 4.55 -6.60
C ASN A 96 10.28 4.15 -7.94
N GLN A 97 10.64 2.97 -8.47
CA GLN A 97 10.15 2.42 -9.74
C GLN A 97 10.25 3.40 -10.93
N LYS A 98 11.28 4.23 -10.92
CA LYS A 98 11.56 5.18 -12.01
C LYS A 98 12.35 4.47 -13.11
N PRO A 99 11.98 4.64 -14.39
CA PRO A 99 12.80 4.15 -15.48
C PRO A 99 14.15 4.86 -15.50
N VAL A 100 15.20 4.08 -15.70
CA VAL A 100 16.58 4.54 -15.87
C VAL A 100 17.02 4.17 -17.28
N ILE A 101 17.43 5.14 -18.07
CA ILE A 101 18.04 4.89 -19.38
C ILE A 101 19.47 5.41 -19.37
N THR A 102 20.40 4.66 -19.97
CA THR A 102 21.83 4.95 -19.84
C THR A 102 22.49 5.15 -21.19
N TRP A 103 23.19 6.27 -21.33
CA TRP A 103 24.03 6.58 -22.48
C TRP A 103 25.37 5.86 -22.35
N ALA A 104 25.51 4.71 -22.99
CA ALA A 104 26.74 3.94 -23.03
C ALA A 104 27.00 3.42 -24.45
N PRO A 105 27.57 4.27 -25.34
CA PRO A 105 28.00 3.86 -26.67
C PRO A 105 28.97 2.67 -26.63
N LEU A 106 29.04 1.93 -27.74
CA LEU A 106 30.04 0.87 -27.91
C LEU A 106 31.46 1.44 -27.75
N ASP A 107 32.38 0.61 -27.25
CA ASP A 107 33.78 0.94 -26.99
C ASP A 107 34.01 2.01 -25.90
N THR A 108 33.06 2.16 -24.98
CA THR A 108 33.22 2.97 -23.76
C THR A 108 33.70 2.14 -22.57
N HIS A 109 33.89 2.78 -21.41
CA HIS A 109 34.28 2.05 -20.21
C HIS A 109 33.24 0.99 -19.78
N TYR A 110 31.96 1.27 -20.01
CA TYR A 110 30.83 0.46 -19.53
C TYR A 110 30.17 -0.41 -20.61
N HIS A 111 30.56 -0.27 -21.88
CA HIS A 111 30.04 -1.07 -22.99
C HIS A 111 31.16 -1.27 -24.02
N LYS A 112 31.61 -2.52 -24.21
CA LYS A 112 32.76 -2.88 -25.04
C LYS A 112 32.43 -4.09 -25.88
N LYS A 113 32.85 -4.07 -27.14
CA LYS A 113 32.68 -5.24 -28.01
C LYS A 113 33.44 -6.47 -27.51
N ASP A 114 34.65 -6.24 -27.00
CA ASP A 114 35.56 -7.29 -26.56
C ASP A 114 36.32 -6.81 -25.32
N THR A 115 36.36 -7.62 -24.26
CA THR A 115 37.18 -7.30 -23.09
C THR A 115 37.74 -8.54 -22.39
N SER A 116 38.58 -8.32 -21.38
CA SER A 116 39.03 -9.37 -20.48
C SER A 116 38.86 -8.92 -19.02
N LEU A 117 38.19 -9.75 -18.23
CA LEU A 117 38.00 -9.56 -16.79
C LEU A 117 38.49 -10.80 -16.06
N LEU A 118 39.39 -10.59 -15.09
CA LEU A 118 40.00 -11.68 -14.32
C LEU A 118 40.58 -12.80 -15.21
N GLY A 119 41.13 -12.44 -16.37
CA GLY A 119 41.72 -13.38 -17.33
C GLY A 119 40.70 -14.12 -18.22
N GLN A 120 39.40 -13.91 -18.05
CA GLN A 120 38.37 -14.45 -18.94
C GLN A 120 38.04 -13.44 -20.03
N HIS A 121 37.95 -13.93 -21.27
CA HIS A 121 37.49 -13.13 -22.39
C HIS A 121 35.95 -13.02 -22.36
N ILE A 122 35.44 -11.83 -22.62
CA ILE A 122 34.01 -11.55 -22.64
C ILE A 122 33.70 -10.76 -23.91
N ASP A 123 32.85 -11.34 -24.75
CA ASP A 123 32.27 -10.70 -25.92
C ASP A 123 31.06 -9.85 -25.52
N ASP A 124 30.86 -8.73 -26.20
CA ASP A 124 29.75 -7.79 -26.02
C ASP A 124 29.51 -7.41 -24.55
N TYR A 125 30.58 -7.01 -23.88
CA TYR A 125 30.56 -6.68 -22.47
C TYR A 125 29.80 -5.39 -22.20
N VAL A 126 28.70 -5.49 -21.45
CA VAL A 126 28.07 -4.37 -20.76
C VAL A 126 28.31 -4.51 -19.26
N HIS A 127 28.73 -3.42 -18.61
CA HIS A 127 28.99 -3.43 -17.19
C HIS A 127 27.74 -3.86 -16.40
N PRO A 128 27.82 -4.89 -15.52
CA PRO A 128 26.65 -5.51 -14.92
C PRO A 128 25.73 -4.55 -14.17
N PHE A 129 26.27 -3.55 -13.49
CA PHE A 129 25.47 -2.53 -12.79
C PHE A 129 24.77 -1.56 -13.74
N VAL A 130 25.36 -1.26 -14.90
CA VAL A 130 24.71 -0.46 -15.94
C VAL A 130 23.60 -1.28 -16.57
N TYR A 131 23.87 -2.52 -16.97
CA TYR A 131 22.86 -3.41 -17.53
C TYR A 131 21.69 -3.67 -16.59
N SER A 132 21.98 -3.99 -15.31
CA SER A 132 20.97 -4.42 -14.36
C SER A 132 20.09 -3.27 -13.88
N LEU A 133 20.66 -2.06 -13.73
CA LEU A 133 19.90 -0.90 -13.24
C LEU A 133 19.26 -0.08 -14.36
N SER A 134 19.65 -0.29 -15.62
CA SER A 134 19.05 0.39 -16.78
C SER A 134 17.91 -0.42 -17.38
N ASP A 135 16.82 0.27 -17.71
CA ASP A 135 15.70 -0.21 -18.50
C ASP A 135 16.00 -0.15 -20.00
N TYR A 136 16.91 0.74 -20.40
CA TYR A 136 17.43 0.82 -21.76
C TYR A 136 18.85 1.37 -21.78
N ILE A 137 19.69 0.82 -22.65
CA ILE A 137 21.04 1.32 -22.94
C ILE A 137 21.06 1.79 -24.37
N PHE A 138 21.54 3.00 -24.59
CA PHE A 138 21.54 3.64 -25.90
C PHE A 138 22.92 4.21 -26.26
N GLU A 139 23.15 4.33 -27.56
CA GLU A 139 24.38 4.86 -28.15
C GLU A 139 24.22 6.32 -28.60
N THR A 140 23.02 6.72 -29.02
CA THR A 140 22.73 8.08 -29.51
C THR A 140 21.53 8.73 -28.83
N LEU A 141 21.49 10.07 -28.82
CA LEU A 141 20.38 10.81 -28.21
C LEU A 141 19.04 10.62 -28.96
N GLU A 142 19.08 10.25 -30.24
CA GLU A 142 17.90 9.88 -31.03
C GLU A 142 17.27 8.58 -30.51
N GLN A 143 18.10 7.60 -30.13
CA GLN A 143 17.62 6.35 -29.52
C GLN A 143 17.00 6.62 -28.15
N ALA A 144 17.64 7.46 -27.32
CA ALA A 144 17.08 7.89 -26.05
C ALA A 144 15.71 8.55 -26.23
N ALA A 145 15.61 9.50 -27.17
CA ALA A 145 14.37 10.19 -27.46
C ALA A 145 13.26 9.24 -27.92
N SER A 146 13.59 8.30 -28.82
CA SER A 146 12.66 7.27 -29.30
C SER A 146 12.09 6.43 -28.14
N TRP A 147 12.94 6.03 -27.21
CA TRP A 147 12.50 5.29 -26.02
C TRP A 147 11.59 6.14 -25.11
N ILE A 148 11.98 7.38 -24.83
CA ILE A 148 11.20 8.31 -24.00
C ILE A 148 9.81 8.56 -24.60
N ARG A 149 9.70 8.73 -25.93
CA ARG A 149 8.39 8.89 -26.59
C ARG A 149 7.50 7.66 -26.38
N LYS A 150 8.03 6.46 -26.60
CA LYS A 150 7.29 5.20 -26.36
C LYS A 150 6.82 5.11 -24.92
N PHE A 151 7.68 5.47 -23.95
CA PHE A 151 7.30 5.51 -22.55
C PHE A 151 6.19 6.53 -22.27
N ALA A 152 6.30 7.76 -22.79
CA ALA A 152 5.28 8.80 -22.64
C ALA A 152 3.92 8.41 -23.23
N GLU A 153 3.90 7.55 -24.26
CA GLU A 153 2.69 6.95 -24.84
C GLU A 153 2.15 5.74 -24.03
N GLY A 154 2.80 5.34 -22.94
CA GLY A 154 2.44 4.16 -22.14
C GLY A 154 2.92 2.82 -22.69
N LYS A 155 3.87 2.82 -23.64
CA LYS A 155 4.44 1.63 -24.30
C LYS A 155 5.85 1.28 -23.82
N GLY A 156 6.31 1.84 -22.70
CA GLY A 156 7.69 1.71 -22.21
C GLY A 156 7.99 0.46 -21.38
N GLY A 157 7.02 -0.46 -21.21
CA GLY A 157 7.14 -1.60 -20.31
C GLY A 157 7.15 -1.20 -18.82
N THR A 158 7.20 -2.20 -17.96
CA THR A 158 7.34 -2.00 -16.52
C THR A 158 8.82 -1.75 -16.19
N PRO A 159 9.17 -0.63 -15.54
CA PRO A 159 10.54 -0.39 -15.12
C PRO A 159 11.04 -1.49 -14.18
N LYS A 160 12.31 -1.88 -14.34
CA LYS A 160 13.04 -2.65 -13.35
C LYS A 160 12.96 -1.92 -12.01
N ALA A 161 12.78 -2.69 -10.94
CA ALA A 161 12.64 -2.22 -9.57
C ALA A 161 13.37 -3.17 -8.62
N ILE A 162 13.20 -3.00 -7.31
CA ILE A 162 13.83 -3.86 -6.29
C ILE A 162 13.61 -5.37 -6.53
N PRO A 163 12.44 -5.87 -6.97
CA PRO A 163 12.25 -7.28 -7.29
C PRO A 163 13.24 -7.82 -8.34
N TYR A 164 13.60 -7.03 -9.35
CA TYR A 164 14.57 -7.44 -10.37
C TYR A 164 15.96 -7.70 -9.77
N VAL A 165 16.36 -6.95 -8.74
CA VAL A 165 17.63 -7.20 -8.02
C VAL A 165 17.59 -8.56 -7.32
N HIS A 166 16.45 -8.89 -6.71
CA HIS A 166 16.25 -10.19 -6.07
C HIS A 166 16.25 -11.33 -7.11
N GLU A 167 15.59 -11.14 -8.26
CA GLU A 167 15.62 -12.08 -9.38
C GLU A 167 17.06 -12.32 -9.87
N CYS A 168 17.90 -11.28 -9.96
CA CYS A 168 19.32 -11.45 -10.29
C CYS A 168 20.06 -12.30 -9.25
N MET A 169 19.77 -12.11 -7.96
CA MET A 169 20.36 -12.94 -6.90
C MET A 169 19.90 -14.39 -7.02
N LEU A 170 18.61 -14.63 -7.23
CA LEU A 170 18.05 -15.97 -7.46
C LEU A 170 18.64 -16.62 -8.71
N HIS A 171 18.86 -15.85 -9.78
CA HIS A 171 19.49 -16.31 -11.00
C HIS A 171 20.93 -16.76 -10.74
N TYR A 172 21.73 -15.96 -10.02
CA TYR A 172 23.07 -16.36 -9.59
C TYR A 172 23.04 -17.65 -8.76
N HIS A 173 22.16 -17.71 -7.76
CA HIS A 173 22.01 -18.89 -6.90
C HIS A 173 21.67 -20.15 -7.72
N ALA A 174 20.74 -20.04 -8.66
CA ALA A 174 20.28 -21.17 -9.46
C ALA A 174 21.27 -21.61 -10.55
N LYS A 175 22.10 -20.69 -11.08
CA LYS A 175 22.93 -20.95 -12.28
C LYS A 175 24.41 -21.08 -11.99
N GLN A 176 24.93 -20.35 -11.01
CA GLN A 176 26.37 -20.20 -10.82
C GLN A 176 26.85 -20.64 -9.43
N TYR A 177 26.01 -20.49 -8.40
CA TYR A 177 26.44 -20.75 -7.02
C TYR A 177 27.03 -22.14 -6.81
N SER A 178 26.48 -23.19 -7.43
CA SER A 178 27.01 -24.57 -7.30
C SER A 178 28.44 -24.74 -7.81
N ALA A 179 28.90 -23.87 -8.72
CA ALA A 179 30.25 -23.87 -9.28
C ALA A 179 31.16 -22.78 -8.66
N ASP A 180 30.62 -21.88 -7.85
CA ASP A 180 31.35 -20.80 -7.19
C ASP A 180 31.92 -21.27 -5.84
N THR A 181 32.97 -22.09 -5.89
CA THR A 181 33.64 -22.64 -4.71
C THR A 181 34.10 -21.55 -3.72
N PRO A 182 34.73 -20.44 -4.16
CA PRO A 182 35.13 -19.37 -3.23
C PRO A 182 33.95 -18.79 -2.43
N MET A 183 32.80 -18.58 -3.07
CA MET A 183 31.60 -18.09 -2.37
C MET A 183 31.04 -19.15 -1.39
N GLN A 184 31.00 -20.42 -1.80
CA GLN A 184 30.56 -21.51 -0.92
C GLN A 184 31.43 -21.61 0.34
N GLU A 185 32.76 -21.58 0.17
CA GLU A 185 33.71 -21.60 1.27
C GLU A 185 33.52 -20.38 2.19
N LEU A 186 33.36 -19.18 1.62
CA LEU A 186 33.11 -17.95 2.38
C LEU A 186 31.84 -18.04 3.25
N ILE A 187 30.74 -18.55 2.69
CA ILE A 187 29.47 -18.70 3.43
C ILE A 187 29.60 -19.73 4.55
N ALA A 188 30.33 -20.82 4.29
CA ALA A 188 30.52 -21.92 5.24
C ALA A 188 31.43 -21.56 6.42
N GLN A 189 32.26 -20.52 6.30
CA GLN A 189 33.19 -20.09 7.35
C GLN A 189 32.48 -19.59 8.62
N CYS A 190 31.22 -19.15 8.55
CA CYS A 190 30.49 -18.62 9.70
C CYS A 190 28.99 -18.94 9.64
N SER A 191 28.42 -19.43 10.75
CA SER A 191 27.00 -19.78 10.86
C SER A 191 26.07 -18.61 10.55
N HIS A 192 26.43 -17.40 10.97
CA HIS A 192 25.64 -16.19 10.69
C HIS A 192 25.58 -15.86 9.19
N LEU A 193 26.66 -16.08 8.44
CA LEU A 193 26.64 -15.91 6.97
C LEU A 193 25.80 -16.97 6.29
N THR A 194 25.92 -18.22 6.74
CA THR A 194 25.09 -19.34 6.25
C THR A 194 23.60 -19.06 6.47
N GLU A 195 23.22 -18.54 7.64
CA GLU A 195 21.83 -18.20 7.96
C GLU A 195 21.33 -17.04 7.08
N ARG A 196 22.09 -15.95 6.96
CA ARG A 196 21.74 -14.82 6.08
C ARG A 196 21.58 -15.25 4.62
N PHE A 197 22.46 -16.13 4.14
CA PHE A 197 22.39 -16.65 2.78
C PHE A 197 21.13 -17.48 2.58
N LYS A 198 20.83 -18.43 3.47
CA LYS A 198 19.58 -19.22 3.43
C LYS A 198 18.35 -18.31 3.40
N ASN A 199 18.29 -17.34 4.31
CA ASN A 199 17.18 -16.40 4.42
C ASN A 199 17.00 -15.55 3.15
N ALA A 200 18.09 -15.15 2.49
CA ALA A 200 18.05 -14.35 1.27
C ALA A 200 17.44 -15.08 0.07
N PHE A 201 17.39 -16.42 0.06
CA PHE A 201 16.83 -17.22 -1.03
C PHE A 201 15.60 -18.03 -0.63
N SER A 202 15.17 -17.94 0.63
CA SER A 202 13.93 -18.52 1.14
C SER A 202 12.85 -17.47 1.42
N GLN A 203 13.09 -16.19 1.09
CA GLN A 203 12.24 -15.09 1.51
C GLN A 203 10.82 -15.17 0.96
N GLU A 204 10.60 -15.49 -0.32
CA GLU A 204 9.25 -15.66 -0.88
C GLU A 204 8.49 -16.84 -0.25
N LEU A 205 9.17 -17.97 0.00
CA LEU A 205 8.57 -19.12 0.68
C LEU A 205 8.22 -18.78 2.15
N ASN A 206 9.10 -18.06 2.84
CA ASN A 206 8.88 -17.61 4.22
C ASN A 206 7.77 -16.56 4.33
N GLU A 207 7.65 -15.65 3.35
CA GLU A 207 6.57 -14.66 3.32
C GLU A 207 5.21 -15.31 3.05
N LEU A 208 5.13 -16.29 2.14
CA LEU A 208 3.90 -17.06 1.91
C LEU A 208 3.53 -17.96 3.09
N ASP A 209 4.52 -18.58 3.75
CA ASP A 209 4.29 -19.36 4.97
C ASP A 209 3.73 -18.48 6.10
N GLN A 210 4.26 -17.25 6.27
CA GLN A 210 3.71 -16.27 7.23
C GLN A 210 2.27 -15.89 6.89
N VAL A 211 1.95 -15.70 5.60
CA VAL A 211 0.57 -15.43 5.16
C VAL A 211 -0.34 -16.63 5.44
N LEU A 212 0.13 -17.86 5.19
CA LEU A 212 -0.64 -19.07 5.46
C LEU A 212 -0.88 -19.29 6.96
N ASP A 213 0.12 -19.04 7.80
CA ASP A 213 -0.01 -19.05 9.25
C ASP A 213 -1.01 -18.00 9.73
N PHE A 214 -0.98 -16.81 9.14
CA PHE A 214 -1.94 -15.75 9.44
C PHE A 214 -3.37 -16.12 9.03
N ILE A 215 -3.56 -16.68 7.83
CA ILE A 215 -4.88 -17.17 7.37
C ILE A 215 -5.39 -18.27 8.31
N SER A 216 -4.50 -19.16 8.75
CA SER A 216 -4.83 -20.22 9.72
C SER A 216 -5.24 -19.63 11.07
N LEU A 217 -4.59 -18.56 11.52
CA LEU A 217 -4.96 -17.82 12.72
C LEU A 217 -6.36 -17.17 12.59
N CYS A 218 -6.71 -16.64 11.42
CA CYS A 218 -8.03 -16.04 11.16
C CYS A 218 -9.20 -17.02 11.23
N GLU A 219 -8.95 -18.35 11.20
CA GLU A 219 -9.99 -19.34 11.44
C GLU A 219 -10.70 -19.13 12.79
N ALA A 220 -10.00 -18.57 13.80
CA ALA A 220 -10.56 -18.26 15.11
C ALA A 220 -11.84 -17.41 15.04
N LEU A 221 -11.95 -16.49 14.08
CA LEU A 221 -13.14 -15.64 13.91
C LEU A 221 -14.41 -16.41 13.51
N LYS A 222 -14.27 -17.63 12.98
CA LYS A 222 -15.42 -18.51 12.70
C LYS A 222 -16.03 -19.08 13.97
N ARG A 223 -15.27 -19.09 15.07
CA ARG A 223 -15.64 -19.65 16.37
C ARG A 223 -15.91 -18.59 17.42
N GLU A 224 -15.44 -17.37 17.20
CA GLU A 224 -15.74 -16.23 18.06
C GLU A 224 -17.20 -15.80 17.87
N GLU A 225 -17.99 -15.87 18.94
CA GLU A 225 -19.43 -15.59 18.93
C GLU A 225 -19.73 -14.13 19.31
N ARG A 226 -20.45 -13.43 18.44
CA ARG A 226 -20.97 -12.09 18.66
C ARG A 226 -22.17 -12.07 19.57
N HIS A 227 -22.45 -10.95 20.23
CA HIS A 227 -23.65 -10.78 21.07
C HIS A 227 -24.96 -11.05 20.31
N CYS A 228 -24.99 -10.80 19.00
CA CYS A 228 -26.18 -10.95 18.16
C CYS A 228 -26.62 -12.42 18.01
N TRP A 229 -27.94 -12.64 18.04
CA TRP A 229 -28.55 -13.96 17.91
C TRP A 229 -29.17 -14.16 16.53
N LEU A 230 -28.99 -15.37 15.99
CA LEU A 230 -29.64 -15.82 14.77
C LEU A 230 -31.06 -16.32 15.08
N VAL A 231 -31.90 -16.37 14.04
CA VAL A 231 -33.30 -16.84 14.12
C VAL A 231 -33.43 -18.27 14.67
N ASN A 232 -32.41 -19.10 14.49
CA ASN A 232 -32.38 -20.47 14.99
C ASN A 232 -31.91 -20.60 16.46
N GLY A 233 -31.66 -19.49 17.15
CA GLY A 233 -31.23 -19.47 18.54
C GLY A 233 -29.73 -19.70 18.77
N ARG A 234 -28.89 -19.72 17.73
CA ARG A 234 -27.43 -19.68 17.87
C ARG A 234 -26.94 -18.22 17.88
N ARG A 235 -25.77 -17.97 18.48
CA ARG A 235 -25.07 -16.69 18.30
C ARG A 235 -24.36 -16.62 16.95
N GLU A 236 -24.43 -15.46 16.32
CA GLU A 236 -23.70 -15.16 15.09
C GLU A 236 -22.19 -15.21 15.37
N SER A 237 -21.36 -15.71 14.44
CA SER A 237 -19.91 -15.56 14.55
C SER A 237 -19.39 -14.28 13.90
N VAL A 238 -18.22 -13.81 14.32
CA VAL A 238 -17.57 -12.62 13.73
C VAL A 238 -17.38 -12.76 12.22
N ALA A 239 -17.04 -13.97 11.75
CA ALA A 239 -16.91 -14.25 10.32
C ALA A 239 -18.26 -14.19 9.57
N GLU A 240 -19.37 -14.63 10.19
CA GLU A 240 -20.72 -14.55 9.61
C GLU A 240 -21.17 -13.09 9.45
N HIS A 241 -20.90 -12.26 10.47
CA HIS A 241 -21.13 -10.82 10.45
C HIS A 241 -20.38 -10.13 9.29
N ALA A 242 -19.07 -10.32 9.20
CA ALA A 242 -18.24 -9.72 8.16
C ALA A 242 -18.68 -10.14 6.74
N TRP A 243 -19.13 -11.38 6.57
CA TRP A 243 -19.73 -11.83 5.31
C TRP A 243 -21.00 -11.05 4.97
N ARG A 244 -21.91 -10.87 5.95
CA ARG A 244 -23.16 -10.13 5.74
C ARG A 244 -22.91 -8.65 5.45
N LEU A 245 -21.95 -8.02 6.12
CA LEU A 245 -21.52 -6.66 5.82
C LEU A 245 -21.02 -6.50 4.38
N SER A 246 -20.24 -7.47 3.89
CA SER A 246 -19.74 -7.45 2.51
C SER A 246 -20.90 -7.51 1.51
N LEU A 247 -21.91 -8.35 1.78
CA LEU A 247 -23.12 -8.40 0.95
C LEU A 247 -23.91 -7.09 1.01
N MET A 248 -24.06 -6.51 2.20
CA MET A 248 -24.72 -5.21 2.38
C MET A 248 -23.99 -4.09 1.63
N ALA A 249 -22.66 -4.04 1.68
CA ALA A 249 -21.87 -3.04 0.98
C ALA A 249 -22.10 -3.09 -0.54
N PHE A 250 -22.06 -4.28 -1.11
CA PHE A 250 -22.34 -4.51 -2.53
C PHE A 250 -23.76 -4.07 -2.94
N LEU A 251 -24.76 -4.40 -2.12
CA LEU A 251 -26.17 -4.11 -2.44
C LEU A 251 -26.55 -2.64 -2.20
N LEU A 252 -25.91 -1.97 -1.25
CA LEU A 252 -26.28 -0.61 -0.83
C LEU A 252 -25.45 0.49 -1.52
N SER A 253 -24.24 0.18 -2.00
CA SER A 253 -23.40 1.18 -2.67
C SER A 253 -24.06 1.89 -3.86
N PRO A 254 -24.93 1.27 -4.69
CA PRO A 254 -25.57 1.98 -5.80
C PRO A 254 -26.55 3.08 -5.35
N TYR A 255 -26.98 3.07 -4.09
CA TYR A 255 -27.92 4.05 -3.55
C TYR A 255 -27.22 5.25 -2.91
N LEU A 256 -25.92 5.16 -2.66
CA LEU A 256 -25.15 6.25 -2.05
C LEU A 256 -25.03 7.42 -3.01
N THR A 257 -25.15 8.63 -2.46
CA THR A 257 -24.80 9.87 -3.17
C THR A 257 -23.32 10.21 -3.00
N THR A 258 -22.72 9.73 -1.93
CA THR A 258 -21.30 9.85 -1.61
C THR A 258 -20.50 8.80 -2.36
N PRO A 259 -19.49 9.17 -3.16
CA PRO A 259 -18.67 8.19 -3.86
C PRO A 259 -17.84 7.36 -2.88
N VAL A 260 -17.81 6.05 -3.11
CA VAL A 260 -17.02 5.08 -2.34
C VAL A 260 -16.35 4.07 -3.28
N ASN A 261 -15.11 3.68 -2.97
CA ASN A 261 -14.45 2.56 -3.62
C ASN A 261 -14.81 1.24 -2.93
N LEU A 262 -15.58 0.38 -3.59
CA LEU A 262 -15.99 -0.93 -3.05
C LEU A 262 -14.81 -1.85 -2.72
N GLU A 263 -13.71 -1.80 -3.46
CA GLU A 263 -12.52 -2.61 -3.14
C GLU A 263 -11.99 -2.25 -1.75
N GLN A 264 -11.89 -0.95 -1.47
CA GLN A 264 -11.43 -0.44 -0.18
C GLN A 264 -12.44 -0.77 0.93
N VAL A 265 -13.75 -0.67 0.66
CA VAL A 265 -14.80 -1.05 1.62
C VAL A 265 -14.70 -2.54 1.99
N PHE A 266 -14.47 -3.43 1.02
CA PHE A 266 -14.30 -4.85 1.31
C PHE A 266 -13.03 -5.14 2.12
N LYS A 267 -11.93 -4.44 1.85
CA LYS A 267 -10.72 -4.53 2.67
C LYS A 267 -10.99 -4.10 4.11
N LEU A 268 -11.68 -2.98 4.31
CA LEU A 268 -12.06 -2.48 5.64
C LEU A 268 -12.93 -3.49 6.40
N ILE A 269 -13.97 -4.04 5.76
CA ILE A 269 -14.85 -5.05 6.35
C ILE A 269 -14.06 -6.33 6.68
N ALA A 270 -13.13 -6.75 5.83
CA ALA A 270 -12.33 -7.94 6.11
C ALA A 270 -11.42 -7.79 7.34
N VAL A 271 -11.05 -6.55 7.71
CA VAL A 271 -10.08 -6.31 8.79
C VAL A 271 -10.67 -5.77 10.09
N HIS A 272 -11.87 -5.16 10.06
CA HIS A 272 -12.36 -4.35 11.17
C HIS A 272 -12.37 -5.08 12.53
N ASP A 273 -12.88 -6.31 12.56
CA ASP A 273 -12.97 -7.14 13.77
C ASP A 273 -11.82 -8.17 13.88
N LEU A 274 -10.71 -8.02 13.12
CA LEU A 274 -9.57 -8.97 13.23
C LEU A 274 -8.97 -9.02 14.64
N VAL A 275 -9.03 -7.91 15.38
CA VAL A 275 -8.54 -7.82 16.76
C VAL A 275 -9.27 -8.77 17.70
N GLU A 276 -10.49 -9.18 17.36
CA GLU A 276 -11.34 -10.08 18.15
C GLU A 276 -10.76 -11.50 18.25
N ILE A 277 -9.84 -11.89 17.35
CA ILE A 277 -9.01 -13.11 17.51
C ILE A 277 -8.32 -13.14 18.88
N LYS A 278 -8.00 -11.97 19.44
CA LYS A 278 -7.29 -11.84 20.72
C LYS A 278 -8.14 -11.25 21.83
N THR A 279 -9.03 -10.31 21.52
CA THR A 279 -9.83 -9.63 22.55
C THR A 279 -11.13 -10.35 22.88
N GLY A 280 -11.59 -11.23 21.98
CA GLY A 280 -12.98 -11.68 21.93
C GLY A 280 -13.93 -10.56 21.48
N ASP A 281 -15.21 -10.91 21.24
CA ASP A 281 -16.27 -9.92 21.02
C ASP A 281 -16.55 -9.15 22.33
N ILE A 282 -16.38 -7.83 22.29
CA ILE A 282 -16.68 -6.93 23.42
C ILE A 282 -17.90 -6.08 23.04
N PRO A 283 -19.09 -6.35 23.62
CA PRO A 283 -20.33 -5.67 23.26
C PRO A 283 -20.21 -4.14 23.33
N SER A 284 -20.84 -3.46 22.38
CA SER A 284 -20.72 -2.00 22.18
C SER A 284 -21.16 -1.15 23.39
N PHE A 285 -21.96 -1.70 24.30
CA PHE A 285 -22.42 -1.04 25.53
C PHE A 285 -21.50 -1.27 26.75
N THR A 286 -20.40 -2.02 26.60
CA THR A 286 -19.43 -2.26 27.68
C THR A 286 -18.42 -1.10 27.73
N PRO A 287 -18.39 -0.26 28.79
CA PRO A 287 -17.43 0.84 28.88
C PRO A 287 -16.05 0.29 29.25
N SER A 288 -14.99 0.62 28.51
CA SER A 288 -13.65 0.68 29.10
C SER A 288 -12.67 1.53 28.28
N GLN A 289 -11.92 2.40 28.95
CA GLN A 289 -10.70 3.03 28.40
C GLN A 289 -9.64 1.98 28.01
N ASP A 290 -9.74 0.77 28.58
CA ASP A 290 -8.87 -0.38 28.29
C ASP A 290 -9.13 -1.00 26.91
N LYS A 291 -10.34 -0.86 26.32
CA LYS A 291 -10.71 -1.53 25.06
C LYS A 291 -9.78 -1.12 23.91
N THR A 292 -9.67 0.17 23.64
CA THR A 292 -8.82 0.70 22.56
C THR A 292 -7.34 0.35 22.76
N ALA A 293 -6.85 0.36 24.01
CA ALA A 293 -5.48 -0.04 24.31
C ALA A 293 -5.24 -1.54 24.04
N ARG A 294 -6.19 -2.40 24.43
CA ARG A 294 -6.12 -3.85 24.17
C ARG A 294 -6.21 -4.16 22.68
N GLU A 295 -7.11 -3.51 21.95
CA GLU A 295 -7.25 -3.66 20.50
C GLU A 295 -5.99 -3.18 19.77
N MET A 296 -5.38 -2.06 20.19
CA MET A 296 -4.12 -1.60 19.62
C MET A 296 -2.98 -2.61 19.84
N VAL A 297 -2.87 -3.19 21.04
CA VAL A 297 -1.88 -4.25 21.33
C VAL A 297 -2.15 -5.50 20.50
N ALA A 298 -3.42 -5.92 20.38
CA ALA A 298 -3.83 -7.04 19.55
C ALA A 298 -3.47 -6.80 18.08
N MET A 299 -3.77 -5.61 17.55
CA MET A 299 -3.50 -5.26 16.16
C MET A 299 -2.00 -5.19 15.87
N GLN A 300 -1.18 -4.65 16.79
CA GLN A 300 0.28 -4.67 16.64
C GLN A 300 0.84 -6.10 16.63
N HIS A 301 0.28 -6.99 17.46
CA HIS A 301 0.64 -8.41 17.43
C HIS A 301 0.20 -9.09 16.12
N LEU A 302 -0.99 -8.81 15.60
CA LEU A 302 -1.45 -9.38 14.32
C LEU A 302 -0.59 -8.87 13.15
N LYS A 303 -0.28 -7.57 13.12
CA LYS A 303 0.62 -6.95 12.16
C LYS A 303 1.99 -7.62 12.12
N SER A 304 2.57 -8.00 13.27
CA SER A 304 3.92 -8.59 13.33
C SER A 304 3.98 -10.04 12.85
N ARG A 305 2.82 -10.67 12.56
CA ARG A 305 2.73 -12.03 12.01
C ARG A 305 2.76 -12.09 10.49
N LEU A 306 2.76 -10.94 9.82
CA LEU A 306 2.76 -10.82 8.38
C LEU A 306 4.07 -10.19 7.87
N PRO A 307 4.42 -10.41 6.59
CA PRO A 307 5.47 -9.65 5.92
C PRO A 307 5.24 -8.14 6.08
N ALA A 308 6.32 -7.39 6.32
CA ALA A 308 6.22 -5.99 6.77
C ALA A 308 5.32 -5.08 5.91
N PRO A 309 5.33 -5.14 4.56
CA PRO A 309 4.41 -4.36 3.74
C PRO A 309 2.94 -4.70 3.98
N ILE A 310 2.62 -6.00 4.02
CA ILE A 310 1.25 -6.51 4.20
C ILE A 310 0.75 -6.19 5.61
N GLY A 311 1.57 -6.45 6.63
CA GLY A 311 1.24 -6.13 8.01
C GLY A 311 1.03 -4.62 8.23
N HIS A 312 1.76 -3.77 7.50
CA HIS A 312 1.55 -2.33 7.56
C HIS A 312 0.22 -1.91 6.92
N GLU A 313 -0.10 -2.42 5.72
CA GLU A 313 -1.39 -2.15 5.07
C GLU A 313 -2.56 -2.59 5.95
N LEU A 314 -2.49 -3.80 6.54
CA LEU A 314 -3.49 -4.33 7.46
C LEU A 314 -3.75 -3.39 8.64
N TYR A 315 -2.69 -2.85 9.24
CA TYR A 315 -2.80 -1.91 10.35
C TYR A 315 -3.40 -0.57 9.93
N GLN A 316 -3.04 -0.06 8.74
CA GLN A 316 -3.62 1.19 8.24
C GLN A 316 -5.11 1.04 7.95
N LEU A 317 -5.54 -0.07 7.36
CA LEU A 317 -6.96 -0.36 7.12
C LEU A 317 -7.75 -0.42 8.43
N TRP A 318 -7.22 -1.11 9.45
CA TRP A 318 -7.86 -1.16 10.77
C TRP A 318 -7.96 0.24 11.40
N LEU A 319 -6.89 1.03 11.36
CA LEU A 319 -6.88 2.40 11.88
C LEU A 319 -7.85 3.33 11.12
N GLU A 320 -7.95 3.18 9.80
CA GLU A 320 -8.89 3.90 8.96
C GLU A 320 -10.34 3.60 9.37
N TYR A 321 -10.68 2.33 9.58
CA TYR A 321 -11.98 1.90 10.11
C TYR A 321 -12.27 2.49 11.50
N GLU A 322 -11.29 2.43 12.42
CA GLU A 322 -11.47 2.92 13.78
C GLU A 322 -11.73 4.43 13.81
N THR A 323 -10.96 5.19 13.04
CA THR A 323 -11.07 6.65 12.97
C THR A 323 -12.22 7.15 12.11
N ALA A 324 -12.79 6.30 11.24
CA ALA A 324 -13.82 6.66 10.27
C ALA A 324 -13.43 7.88 9.41
N GLY A 325 -12.15 7.97 9.02
CA GLY A 325 -11.58 9.13 8.34
C GLY A 325 -11.90 9.25 6.85
N SER A 326 -12.32 8.17 6.19
CA SER A 326 -12.68 8.11 4.77
C SER A 326 -14.18 7.88 4.57
N ASN A 327 -14.69 8.11 3.35
CA ASN A 327 -16.09 7.78 3.02
C ASN A 327 -16.31 6.27 3.10
N GLU A 328 -15.31 5.49 2.70
CA GLU A 328 -15.30 4.04 2.75
C GLU A 328 -15.39 3.50 4.19
N ALA A 329 -14.61 4.06 5.12
CA ALA A 329 -14.65 3.70 6.52
C ALA A 329 -15.97 4.14 7.19
N ARG A 330 -16.48 5.33 6.86
CA ARG A 330 -17.80 5.78 7.34
C ARG A 330 -18.90 4.85 6.84
N PHE A 331 -18.83 4.42 5.58
CA PHE A 331 -19.79 3.47 5.02
C PHE A 331 -19.69 2.10 5.70
N ALA A 332 -18.50 1.51 5.79
CA ALA A 332 -18.29 0.22 6.47
C ALA A 332 -18.79 0.25 7.93
N LYS A 333 -18.47 1.31 8.68
CA LYS A 333 -18.89 1.47 10.07
C LYS A 333 -20.40 1.69 10.21
N ALA A 334 -21.03 2.38 9.26
CA ALA A 334 -22.49 2.51 9.23
C ALA A 334 -23.17 1.16 8.96
N LEU A 335 -22.61 0.34 8.06
CA LEU A 335 -23.10 -1.01 7.81
C LEU A 335 -22.98 -1.90 9.05
N ASP A 336 -21.84 -1.86 9.75
CA ASP A 336 -21.62 -2.59 11.01
C ASP A 336 -22.72 -2.31 12.04
N LYS A 337 -23.06 -1.02 12.25
CA LYS A 337 -24.10 -0.64 13.21
C LYS A 337 -25.52 -0.98 12.74
N ILE A 338 -25.78 -0.87 11.44
CA ILE A 338 -27.08 -1.23 10.86
C ILE A 338 -27.31 -2.74 10.91
N GLU A 339 -26.28 -3.54 10.61
CA GLU A 339 -26.36 -5.00 10.64
C GLU A 339 -26.75 -5.46 12.04
N SER A 340 -26.09 -4.93 13.07
CA SER A 340 -26.41 -5.29 14.46
C SER A 340 -27.89 -5.07 14.77
N ASP A 341 -28.45 -3.91 14.40
CA ASP A 341 -29.87 -3.62 14.56
C ASP A 341 -30.78 -4.55 13.73
N ILE A 342 -30.34 -4.93 12.53
CA ILE A 342 -31.04 -5.90 11.69
C ILE A 342 -31.12 -7.26 12.39
N SER A 343 -29.99 -7.77 12.85
CA SER A 343 -29.90 -9.03 13.59
C SER A 343 -30.80 -9.02 14.82
N HIS A 344 -30.85 -7.92 15.57
CA HIS A 344 -31.76 -7.78 16.69
C HIS A 344 -33.23 -7.89 16.27
N TYR A 345 -33.70 -7.18 15.24
CA TYR A 345 -35.12 -7.31 14.86
C TYR A 345 -35.46 -8.66 14.21
N GLU A 346 -34.48 -9.40 13.70
CA GLU A 346 -34.67 -10.76 13.19
C GLU A 346 -34.69 -11.83 14.28
N SER A 347 -33.95 -11.65 15.39
CA SER A 347 -33.82 -12.63 16.49
C SER A 347 -35.12 -12.85 17.29
N ASP A 348 -35.12 -13.65 18.36
CA ASP A 348 -36.24 -13.64 19.31
C ASP A 348 -36.18 -12.36 20.17
N ILE A 349 -37.32 -11.77 20.53
CA ILE A 349 -37.34 -10.64 21.48
C ILE A 349 -36.81 -11.04 22.86
N ALA A 350 -36.92 -12.32 23.22
CA ALA A 350 -36.40 -12.84 24.47
C ALA A 350 -34.87 -12.72 24.59
N THR A 351 -34.15 -12.51 23.48
CA THR A 351 -32.69 -12.33 23.50
C THR A 351 -32.26 -10.89 23.78
N TRP A 352 -33.19 -9.93 23.79
CA TRP A 352 -32.87 -8.51 23.91
C TRP A 352 -32.69 -8.11 25.38
N LEU A 353 -31.61 -7.39 25.67
CA LEU A 353 -31.40 -6.71 26.95
C LEU A 353 -32.24 -5.44 27.04
N GLU A 354 -32.47 -4.94 28.27
CA GLU A 354 -33.29 -3.72 28.47
C GLU A 354 -32.59 -2.47 27.91
N GLU A 355 -31.26 -2.44 27.93
CA GLU A 355 -30.42 -1.39 27.35
C GLU A 355 -30.52 -1.39 25.81
N GLU A 356 -30.67 -2.56 25.20
CA GLU A 356 -30.73 -2.67 23.74
C GLU A 356 -32.04 -2.13 23.17
N GLN A 357 -33.09 -2.06 23.99
CA GLN A 357 -34.38 -1.48 23.61
C GLN A 357 -34.27 0.04 23.38
N SER A 358 -33.56 0.76 24.26
CA SER A 358 -33.32 2.20 24.11
C SER A 358 -32.25 2.51 23.06
N MET A 359 -31.24 1.65 22.91
CA MET A 359 -30.19 1.81 21.88
C MET A 359 -30.72 1.94 20.45
N ARG A 360 -31.87 1.34 20.13
CA ARG A 360 -32.49 1.41 18.79
C ARG A 360 -32.79 2.84 18.33
N PHE A 361 -32.87 3.80 19.25
CA PHE A 361 -33.20 5.18 18.94
C PHE A 361 -31.99 6.07 18.70
N TYR A 362 -30.74 5.62 18.95
CA TYR A 362 -29.56 6.47 18.78
C TYR A 362 -28.32 5.77 18.22
N HIS A 363 -28.19 4.44 18.37
CA HIS A 363 -26.95 3.70 18.08
C HIS A 363 -26.40 3.92 16.66
N MET A 364 -27.28 3.91 15.65
CA MET A 364 -26.91 4.07 14.25
C MET A 364 -26.76 5.54 13.80
N ASP A 365 -27.33 6.50 14.54
CA ASP A 365 -27.50 7.90 14.10
C ASP A 365 -26.19 8.58 13.69
N PRO A 366 -25.12 8.59 14.52
CA PRO A 366 -23.89 9.31 14.15
C PRO A 366 -23.20 8.72 12.92
N TYR A 367 -23.34 7.41 12.70
CA TYR A 367 -22.67 6.70 11.62
C TYR A 367 -23.40 6.84 10.29
N CYS A 368 -24.72 7.04 10.30
CA CYS A 368 -25.52 7.16 9.08
C CYS A 368 -25.65 8.59 8.56
N ALA A 369 -25.20 9.60 9.32
CA ALA A 369 -25.39 11.01 9.01
C ALA A 369 -24.70 11.47 7.71
N PHE A 370 -23.69 10.73 7.23
CA PHE A 370 -22.85 11.15 6.10
C PHE A 370 -23.54 11.10 4.74
N ASP A 371 -24.55 10.24 4.58
CA ASP A 371 -25.21 10.04 3.29
C ASP A 371 -26.74 9.90 3.44
N PRO A 372 -27.55 10.58 2.61
CA PRO A 372 -29.01 10.50 2.68
C PRO A 372 -29.58 9.08 2.53
N ALA A 373 -28.94 8.21 1.76
CA ALA A 373 -29.39 6.82 1.63
C ALA A 373 -29.21 6.04 2.92
N MET A 374 -28.11 6.27 3.64
CA MET A 374 -27.86 5.67 4.94
C MET A 374 -28.85 6.18 5.99
N GLN A 375 -29.21 7.46 5.96
CA GLN A 375 -30.26 8.00 6.83
C GLN A 375 -31.62 7.35 6.58
N ARG A 376 -32.01 7.16 5.31
CA ARG A 376 -33.26 6.45 4.95
C ARG A 376 -33.24 5.00 5.41
N LEU A 377 -32.16 4.27 5.14
CA LEU A 377 -32.02 2.86 5.55
C LEU A 377 -32.12 2.71 7.08
N LYS A 378 -31.38 3.54 7.81
CA LYS A 378 -31.43 3.62 9.27
C LYS A 378 -32.86 3.81 9.78
N ASN A 379 -33.61 4.76 9.21
CA ASN A 379 -35.00 5.00 9.63
C ASN A 379 -35.90 3.79 9.39
N LEU A 380 -35.74 3.07 8.26
CA LEU A 380 -36.47 1.83 7.99
C LEU A 380 -36.17 0.75 9.03
N VAL A 381 -34.89 0.59 9.41
CA VAL A 381 -34.46 -0.37 10.44
C VAL A 381 -35.03 0.01 11.81
N LYS A 382 -34.92 1.29 12.22
CA LYS A 382 -35.55 1.80 13.46
C LYS A 382 -37.05 1.49 13.51
N LYS A 383 -37.79 1.75 12.42
CA LYS A 383 -39.23 1.43 12.33
C LYS A 383 -39.49 -0.05 12.59
N ARG A 384 -38.70 -0.96 12.00
CA ARG A 384 -38.84 -2.41 12.21
C ARG A 384 -38.57 -2.82 13.66
N CYS A 385 -37.51 -2.28 14.28
CA CYS A 385 -37.22 -2.50 15.70
C CYS A 385 -38.39 -2.07 16.59
N ILE A 386 -38.93 -0.87 16.36
CA ILE A 386 -40.07 -0.33 17.12
C ILE A 386 -41.32 -1.21 16.98
N VAL A 387 -41.65 -1.63 15.74
CA VAL A 387 -42.79 -2.52 15.50
C VAL A 387 -42.62 -3.84 16.25
N LYS A 388 -41.39 -4.37 16.33
CA LYS A 388 -41.11 -5.59 17.08
C LYS A 388 -41.30 -5.39 18.59
N LEU A 389 -40.76 -4.31 19.16
CA LEU A 389 -40.94 -3.96 20.57
C LEU A 389 -42.44 -3.86 20.92
N ALA A 390 -43.21 -3.12 20.11
CA ALA A 390 -44.64 -2.96 20.31
C ALA A 390 -45.39 -4.30 20.24
N LYS A 391 -45.07 -5.17 19.27
CA LYS A 391 -45.68 -6.51 19.13
C LYS A 391 -45.36 -7.41 20.33
N ALA A 392 -44.21 -7.24 20.96
CA ALA A 392 -43.82 -7.96 22.16
C ALA A 392 -44.44 -7.39 23.45
N GLY A 393 -45.26 -6.34 23.37
CA GLY A 393 -45.86 -5.67 24.52
C GLY A 393 -44.90 -4.78 25.31
N ILE A 394 -43.74 -4.43 24.73
CA ILE A 394 -42.76 -3.54 25.34
C ILE A 394 -43.23 -2.09 25.14
N ASP A 395 -43.17 -1.27 26.20
CA ASP A 395 -43.50 0.15 26.15
C ASP A 395 -42.43 0.94 25.39
N VAL A 396 -42.71 1.17 24.11
CA VAL A 396 -41.82 1.90 23.19
C VAL A 396 -41.60 3.35 23.64
N GLN A 397 -42.60 4.00 24.24
CA GLN A 397 -42.47 5.39 24.70
C GLN A 397 -41.54 5.47 25.90
N LYS A 398 -41.64 4.50 26.83
CA LYS A 398 -40.67 4.36 27.93
C LYS A 398 -39.26 4.11 27.40
N ALA A 399 -39.09 3.21 26.43
CA ALA A 399 -37.78 2.92 25.83
C ALA A 399 -37.19 4.15 25.12
N PHE A 400 -38.01 4.93 24.41
CA PHE A 400 -37.56 6.16 23.77
C PHE A 400 -37.17 7.24 24.79
N LYS A 401 -37.95 7.40 25.87
CA LYS A 401 -37.59 8.33 26.94
C LYS A 401 -36.25 7.96 27.58
N LYS A 402 -36.03 6.67 27.87
CA LYS A 402 -34.73 6.16 28.35
C LYS A 402 -33.61 6.48 27.36
N ALA A 403 -33.85 6.30 26.06
CA ALA A 403 -32.88 6.64 25.03
C ALA A 403 -32.51 8.14 25.03
N GLN A 404 -33.46 9.05 25.29
CA GLN A 404 -33.19 10.48 25.41
C GLN A 404 -32.38 10.84 26.66
N GLU A 405 -32.53 10.06 27.74
CA GLU A 405 -31.72 10.20 28.96
C GLU A 405 -30.28 9.69 28.74
N GLU A 406 -30.11 8.63 27.95
CA GLU A 406 -28.81 8.02 27.62
C GLU A 406 -28.04 8.76 26.52
N SER A 407 -28.76 9.35 25.56
CA SER A 407 -28.17 10.06 24.43
C SER A 407 -29.01 11.28 24.02
N PRO A 408 -28.47 12.51 24.08
CA PRO A 408 -29.20 13.72 23.70
C PRO A 408 -29.55 13.80 22.21
N HIS A 409 -28.99 12.91 21.39
CA HIS A 409 -29.27 12.82 19.96
C HIS A 409 -30.27 11.72 19.60
N ALA A 410 -30.82 11.01 20.59
CA ALA A 410 -31.82 9.97 20.34
C ALA A 410 -33.02 10.54 19.59
N SER A 411 -33.37 9.86 18.50
CA SER A 411 -34.37 10.33 17.55
C SER A 411 -35.39 9.24 17.21
N TRP A 412 -36.65 9.66 17.15
CA TRP A 412 -37.71 8.84 16.58
C TRP A 412 -37.52 8.74 15.06
N PRO A 413 -37.78 7.59 14.42
CA PRO A 413 -37.69 7.50 12.97
C PRO A 413 -38.71 8.41 12.29
N ASP A 414 -38.27 9.13 11.26
CA ASP A 414 -39.12 10.05 10.49
C ASP A 414 -40.35 9.33 9.91
N GLU A 415 -41.50 10.00 9.86
CA GLU A 415 -42.77 9.43 9.34
C GLU A 415 -42.76 9.18 7.82
N SER A 416 -41.70 9.54 7.10
CA SER A 416 -41.61 9.47 5.64
C SER A 416 -41.50 8.07 5.04
#